data_AF-A0A5J4Q1D5-F1
#
_entry.id   AF-A0A5J4Q1D5-F1
#
_cell.length_a   1.000
_cell.length_b   1.000
_cell.length_c   1.000
_cell.angle_alpha   90.00
_cell.angle_beta   90.00
_cell.angle_gamma   90.00
#
_symmetry.space_group_name_H-M   'P 1'
#
loop_
_entity.id
_entity.type
_entity.pdbx_description
1 polymer ?
#
loop_
_entity_poly.entity_id
_entity_poly.type
_entity_poly.pdbx_seq_one_letter_code
_entity_poly.pdbx_strand_id
1 'polypeptide(L)'
;KGLHEKEIEDLNRQKLEEEERKRKEKEEQQLKRQRVKEAQEKSQQRMEELKRKREEQKQEEERQLEERKNALMRTAAEAPLDATVERKFEPKKRSKKPKRDDDEYDPRLYVKGQVQVKVVKCTNLLKSDLIGKNDPYVVVSIGEQKFKTPTVRNTLNPEYNEKFVLDYDPAKNDAKRVKIQVWDNDRFRKDDLVGEVDV
;
A
#
# COMPACT_ATOMS: atom_id res chain seq x y z
N LYS A 1 47.82 22.44 67.83
CA LYS A 1 47.84 21.05 67.31
C LYS A 1 46.43 20.56 66.96
N GLY A 2 45.41 20.68 67.81
CA GLY A 2 44.06 20.15 67.53
C GLY A 2 43.17 20.86 66.50
N LEU A 3 43.48 22.10 66.08
CA LEU A 3 42.73 22.79 65.00
C LEU A 3 43.02 22.21 63.61
N HIS A 4 44.30 21.92 63.35
CA HIS A 4 44.76 21.37 62.08
C HIS A 4 44.26 19.94 61.83
N GLU A 5 44.00 19.19 62.91
CA GLU A 5 43.54 17.81 62.89
C GLU A 5 42.05 17.72 62.51
N LYS A 6 41.22 18.64 63.01
CA LYS A 6 39.80 18.74 62.62
C LYS A 6 39.61 19.10 61.15
N GLU A 7 40.41 20.02 60.62
CA GLU A 7 40.34 20.39 59.20
C GLU A 7 40.69 19.20 58.29
N ILE A 8 41.64 18.35 58.70
CA ILE A 8 42.01 17.14 57.97
C ILE A 8 40.87 16.10 58.00
N GLU A 9 40.21 15.92 59.14
CA GLU A 9 39.05 15.03 59.26
C GLU A 9 37.87 15.49 58.40
N ASP A 10 37.58 16.79 58.37
CA ASP A 10 36.48 17.34 57.56
C ASP A 10 36.78 17.22 56.06
N LEU A 11 38.03 17.47 55.63
CA LEU A 11 38.47 17.23 54.25
C LEU A 11 38.37 15.76 53.83
N ASN A 12 38.71 14.84 54.73
CA ASN A 12 38.59 13.41 54.47
C ASN A 12 37.13 12.96 54.38
N ARG A 13 36.25 13.51 55.23
CA ARG A 13 34.81 13.27 55.17
C ARG A 13 34.21 13.77 53.86
N GLN A 14 34.54 15.00 53.45
CA GLN A 14 34.06 15.57 52.19
C GLN A 14 34.52 14.77 50.96
N LYS A 15 35.79 14.32 50.96
CA LYS A 15 36.30 13.44 49.90
C LYS A 15 35.55 12.12 49.84
N LEU A 16 35.26 11.51 50.99
CA LEU A 16 34.51 10.25 51.06
C LEU A 16 33.07 10.42 50.52
N GLU A 17 32.38 11.49 50.92
CA GLU A 17 31.02 11.80 50.45
C GLU A 17 30.98 12.10 48.94
N GLU A 18 31.98 12.79 48.41
CA GLU A 18 32.11 13.06 46.98
C GLU A 18 32.37 11.78 46.18
N GLU A 19 33.21 10.87 46.68
CA GLU A 19 33.44 9.56 46.07
C GLU A 19 32.17 8.69 46.08
N GLU A 20 31.43 8.66 47.19
CA GLU A 20 30.15 7.95 47.26
C GLU A 20 29.13 8.52 46.28
N ARG A 21 29.05 9.85 46.15
CA ARG A 21 28.16 10.50 45.19
C ARG A 21 28.53 10.13 43.75
N LYS A 22 29.82 10.21 43.39
CA LYS A 22 30.31 9.78 42.06
C LYS A 22 30.03 8.32 41.79
N ARG A 23 30.16 7.45 42.81
CA ARG A 23 29.83 6.03 42.70
C ARG A 23 28.34 5.82 42.43
N LYS A 24 27.46 6.47 43.19
CA LYS A 24 25.99 6.40 42.99
C LYS A 24 25.58 6.92 41.61
N GLU A 25 26.14 8.03 41.16
CA GLU A 25 25.87 8.58 39.82
C GLU A 25 26.35 7.62 38.72
N LYS A 26 27.50 6.96 38.89
CA LYS A 26 28.02 5.97 37.95
C LYS A 26 27.15 4.70 37.91
N GLU A 27 26.69 4.21 39.05
CA GLU A 27 25.77 3.07 39.14
C GLU A 27 24.41 3.40 38.49
N GLU A 28 23.87 4.60 38.71
CA GLU A 28 22.63 5.06 38.07
C GLU A 28 22.78 5.18 36.54
N GLN A 29 23.90 5.74 36.07
CA GLN A 29 24.20 5.81 34.64
C GLN A 29 24.34 4.42 34.02
N GLN A 30 24.97 3.47 34.72
CA GLN A 30 25.05 2.08 34.27
C GLN A 30 23.66 1.44 34.17
N LEU A 31 22.80 1.62 35.17
CA LEU A 31 21.44 1.08 35.17
C LEU A 31 20.59 1.67 34.04
N LYS A 32 20.68 2.99 33.81
CA LYS A 32 19.99 3.66 32.69
C LYS A 32 20.43 3.10 31.34
N ARG A 33 21.74 2.90 31.14
CA ARG A 33 22.28 2.27 29.92
C ARG A 33 21.81 0.84 29.75
N GLN A 34 21.78 0.06 30.82
CA GLN A 34 21.29 -1.33 30.79
C GLN A 34 19.82 -1.39 30.38
N ARG A 35 18.95 -0.55 30.94
CA ARG A 35 17.53 -0.49 30.57
C ARG A 35 17.29 -0.12 29.11
N VAL A 36 18.07 0.81 28.57
CA VAL A 36 17.98 1.19 27.15
C VAL A 36 18.40 0.02 26.26
N LYS A 37 19.50 -0.67 26.62
CA LYS A 37 19.98 -1.83 25.88
C LYS A 37 18.96 -2.98 25.89
N GLU A 38 18.38 -3.30 27.05
CA GLU A 38 17.32 -4.30 27.17
C GLU A 38 16.06 -3.94 26.37
N ALA A 39 15.66 -2.66 26.36
CA ALA A 39 14.52 -2.20 25.57
C ALA A 39 14.80 -2.31 24.06
N GLN A 40 16.03 -2.00 23.63
CA GLN A 40 16.45 -2.16 22.23
C GLN A 40 16.46 -3.64 21.82
N GLU A 41 17.01 -4.53 22.65
CA GLU A 41 17.03 -5.97 22.38
C GLU A 41 15.62 -6.57 22.31
N LYS A 42 14.73 -6.21 23.26
CA LYS A 42 13.32 -6.62 23.20
C LYS A 42 12.60 -6.13 21.96
N SER A 43 12.89 -4.90 21.53
CA SER A 43 12.34 -4.33 20.29
C SER A 43 12.82 -5.10 19.06
N GLN A 44 14.13 -5.42 19.00
CA GLN A 44 14.71 -6.21 17.92
C GLN A 44 14.10 -7.62 17.85
N GLN A 45 14.01 -8.32 18.99
CA GLN A 45 13.40 -9.64 19.06
C GLN A 45 11.94 -9.64 18.59
N ARG A 46 11.15 -8.64 19.00
CA ARG A 46 9.75 -8.53 18.55
C ARG A 46 9.65 -8.28 17.04
N MET A 47 10.54 -7.49 16.48
CA MET A 47 10.61 -7.24 15.04
C MET A 47 11.00 -8.49 14.24
N GLU A 48 11.94 -9.28 14.75
CA GLU A 48 12.33 -10.57 14.14
C GLU A 48 11.21 -11.60 14.22
N GLU A 49 10.51 -11.71 15.35
CA GLU A 49 9.36 -12.60 15.49
C GLU A 49 8.24 -12.23 14.50
N LEU A 50 7.96 -10.94 14.33
CA LEU A 50 6.99 -10.45 13.36
C LEU A 50 7.41 -10.75 11.92
N LYS A 51 8.70 -10.61 11.58
CA LYS A 51 9.23 -11.00 10.27
C LYS A 51 9.05 -12.49 10.02
N ARG A 52 9.38 -13.34 11.00
CA ARG A 52 9.23 -14.79 10.89
C ARG A 52 7.78 -15.20 10.70
N LYS A 53 6.86 -14.68 11.52
CA LYS A 53 5.41 -14.94 11.37
C LYS A 53 4.89 -14.52 10.00
N ARG A 54 5.38 -13.40 9.46
CA ARG A 54 5.00 -12.92 8.12
C ARG A 54 5.53 -13.83 7.00
N GLU A 55 6.74 -14.34 7.16
CA GLU A 55 7.34 -15.27 6.20
C GLU A 55 6.65 -16.64 6.24
N GLU A 56 6.34 -17.15 7.44
CA GLU A 56 5.54 -18.36 7.65
C GLU A 56 4.15 -18.22 7.01
N GLN A 57 3.45 -17.09 7.24
CA GLN A 57 2.17 -16.82 6.59
C GLN A 57 2.29 -16.78 5.06
N LYS A 58 3.31 -16.12 4.52
CA LYS A 58 3.53 -16.05 3.08
C LYS A 58 3.79 -17.44 2.48
N GLN A 59 4.57 -18.28 3.16
CA GLN A 59 4.84 -19.66 2.71
C GLN A 59 3.58 -20.54 2.76
N GLU A 60 2.76 -20.39 3.80
CA GLU A 60 1.51 -21.14 3.93
C GLU A 60 0.50 -20.72 2.85
N GLU A 61 0.38 -19.42 2.57
CA GLU A 61 -0.46 -18.91 1.48
C GLU A 61 -0.01 -19.43 0.11
N GLU A 62 1.29 -19.44 -0.15
CA GLU A 62 1.86 -19.97 -1.39
C GLU A 62 1.60 -21.47 -1.54
N ARG A 63 1.72 -22.24 -0.45
CA ARG A 63 1.39 -23.68 -0.43
C ARG A 63 -0.08 -23.94 -0.72
N GLN A 64 -0.99 -23.20 -0.08
CA GLN A 64 -2.43 -23.33 -0.30
C GLN A 64 -2.83 -22.97 -1.73
N LEU A 65 -2.22 -21.92 -2.30
CA LEU A 65 -2.43 -21.56 -3.69
C LEU A 65 -2.02 -22.69 -4.64
N GLU A 66 -0.86 -23.30 -4.39
CA GLU A 66 -0.35 -24.39 -5.22
C GLU A 66 -1.21 -25.66 -5.10
N GLU A 67 -1.67 -25.99 -3.89
CA GLU A 67 -2.59 -27.10 -3.67
C GLU A 67 -3.93 -26.87 -4.40
N ARG A 68 -4.46 -25.63 -4.36
CA ARG A 68 -5.68 -25.26 -5.07
C ARG A 68 -5.52 -25.30 -6.58
N LYS A 69 -4.38 -24.88 -7.12
CA LYS A 69 -4.05 -25.04 -8.55
C LYS A 69 -4.01 -26.51 -8.94
N ASN A 70 -3.37 -27.35 -8.14
CA ASN A 70 -3.29 -28.79 -8.38
C ASN A 70 -4.67 -29.47 -8.29
N ALA A 71 -5.53 -29.06 -7.35
CA ALA A 71 -6.91 -29.54 -7.26
C ALA A 71 -7.72 -29.15 -8.51
N LEU A 72 -7.60 -27.90 -8.98
CA LEU A 72 -8.28 -27.44 -10.21
C LEU A 72 -7.82 -28.24 -11.43
N MET A 73 -6.52 -28.51 -11.55
CA MET A 73 -5.95 -29.34 -12.63
C MET A 73 -6.48 -30.78 -12.59
N ARG A 74 -6.68 -31.37 -11.40
CA ARG A 74 -7.28 -32.70 -11.25
C ARG A 74 -8.77 -32.72 -11.64
N THR A 75 -9.54 -31.72 -11.22
CA THR A 75 -10.96 -31.62 -11.62
C THR A 75 -11.16 -31.39 -13.12
N ALA A 76 -10.22 -30.71 -13.78
CA ALA A 76 -10.23 -30.54 -15.23
C ALA A 76 -9.90 -31.84 -15.99
N ALA A 77 -9.23 -32.81 -15.34
CA ALA A 77 -8.87 -34.09 -15.94
C ALA A 77 -9.99 -35.17 -15.83
N GLU A 78 -11.00 -34.97 -14.99
CA GLU A 78 -12.13 -35.91 -14.81
C GLU A 78 -13.42 -35.50 -15.55
N ALA A 79 -13.40 -34.37 -16.28
CA ALA A 79 -14.53 -33.98 -17.13
C ALA A 79 -14.64 -34.93 -18.35
N PRO A 80 -15.86 -35.39 -18.73
CA PRO A 80 -16.02 -36.33 -19.83
C PRO A 80 -15.49 -35.73 -21.14
N LEU A 81 -14.65 -36.51 -21.83
CA LEU A 81 -14.11 -36.27 -23.16
C LEU A 81 -15.24 -36.32 -24.21
N ASP A 82 -16.01 -35.25 -24.33
CA ASP A 82 -16.70 -34.95 -25.59
C ASP A 82 -16.77 -33.43 -25.83
N ALA A 83 -15.74 -32.96 -26.54
CA ALA A 83 -15.75 -31.86 -27.50
C ALA A 83 -14.30 -31.35 -27.65
N THR A 84 -13.49 -32.12 -28.36
CA THR A 84 -12.22 -31.65 -28.92
C THR A 84 -12.50 -30.49 -29.87
N VAL A 85 -12.25 -29.27 -29.41
CA VAL A 85 -11.85 -28.18 -30.29
C VAL A 85 -10.54 -27.65 -29.74
N GLU A 86 -9.43 -28.10 -30.32
CA GLU A 86 -8.14 -27.45 -30.21
C GLU A 86 -8.28 -25.99 -30.64
N ARG A 87 -8.52 -25.10 -29.67
CA ARG A 87 -8.31 -23.67 -29.89
C ARG A 87 -6.81 -23.42 -29.78
N LYS A 88 -6.14 -23.51 -30.93
CA LYS A 88 -4.81 -22.96 -31.17
C LYS A 88 -4.70 -21.60 -30.48
N PHE A 89 -3.85 -21.55 -29.45
CA PHE A 89 -3.45 -20.30 -28.82
C PHE A 89 -2.47 -19.60 -29.78
N GLU A 90 -2.99 -18.96 -30.80
CA GLU A 90 -2.21 -17.94 -31.51
C GLU A 90 -2.03 -16.74 -30.57
N PRO A 91 -0.82 -16.18 -30.45
CA PRO A 91 -0.62 -14.97 -29.68
C PRO A 91 -1.46 -13.87 -30.34
N LYS A 92 -2.52 -13.42 -29.66
CA LYS A 92 -3.32 -12.29 -30.11
C LYS A 92 -2.40 -11.07 -30.19
N LYS A 93 -1.93 -10.78 -31.41
CA LYS A 93 -1.44 -9.45 -31.80
C LYS A 93 -2.48 -8.46 -31.29
N ARG A 94 -2.05 -7.43 -30.55
CA ARG A 94 -2.89 -6.30 -30.10
C ARG A 94 -3.87 -5.95 -31.21
N SER A 95 -5.11 -6.39 -31.06
CA SER A 95 -6.19 -6.04 -31.98
C SER A 95 -6.36 -4.53 -31.85
N LYS A 96 -6.10 -3.79 -32.92
CA LYS A 96 -6.52 -2.39 -33.01
C LYS A 96 -8.01 -2.38 -32.66
N LYS A 97 -8.39 -1.68 -31.59
CA LYS A 97 -9.78 -1.54 -31.17
C LYS A 97 -10.61 -1.10 -32.41
N PRO A 98 -11.83 -1.61 -32.60
CA PRO A 98 -12.71 -1.11 -33.65
C PRO A 98 -12.87 0.41 -33.47
N LYS A 99 -12.74 1.16 -34.57
CA LYS A 99 -13.08 2.59 -34.59
C LYS A 99 -14.55 2.71 -34.17
N ARG A 100 -14.84 3.55 -33.19
CA ARG A 100 -16.23 3.85 -32.84
C ARG A 100 -16.73 4.91 -33.84
N ASP A 101 -18.03 4.92 -34.13
CA ASP A 101 -18.62 5.81 -35.16
C ASP A 101 -18.39 7.31 -34.88
N ASP A 102 -17.98 7.65 -33.66
CA ASP A 102 -17.62 8.96 -33.13
C ASP A 102 -16.12 9.34 -33.27
N ASP A 103 -15.32 8.56 -34.01
CA ASP A 103 -13.92 8.89 -34.33
C ASP A 103 -13.77 9.92 -35.49
N GLU A 104 -14.87 10.33 -36.14
CA GLU A 104 -14.86 11.45 -37.08
C GLU A 104 -14.73 12.78 -36.30
N TYR A 105 -13.54 13.39 -36.37
CA TYR A 105 -13.23 14.59 -35.63
C TYR A 105 -13.93 15.82 -36.22
N ASP A 106 -15.05 16.23 -35.62
CA ASP A 106 -15.61 17.58 -35.83
C ASP A 106 -15.05 18.55 -34.75
N PRO A 107 -14.16 19.48 -35.12
CA PRO A 107 -13.58 20.45 -34.19
C PRO A 107 -14.64 21.34 -33.50
N ARG A 108 -15.85 21.45 -34.06
CA ARG A 108 -16.93 22.27 -33.51
C ARG A 108 -17.60 21.64 -32.28
N LEU A 109 -17.48 20.33 -32.11
CA LEU A 109 -18.06 19.60 -30.98
C LEU A 109 -17.20 19.71 -29.72
N TYR A 110 -15.95 20.09 -29.86
CA TYR A 110 -14.97 20.16 -28.78
C TYR A 110 -14.65 21.63 -28.48
N VAL A 111 -15.41 22.22 -27.56
CA VAL A 111 -15.24 23.62 -27.14
C VAL A 111 -14.51 23.69 -25.81
N LYS A 112 -13.68 24.72 -25.64
CA LYS A 112 -13.02 25.00 -24.36
C LYS A 112 -14.07 25.20 -23.24
N GLY A 113 -13.87 24.57 -22.09
CA GLY A 113 -14.81 24.65 -20.98
C GLY A 113 -14.35 23.86 -19.75
N GLN A 114 -15.28 23.57 -18.86
CA GLN A 114 -15.04 22.75 -17.67
C GLN A 114 -15.90 21.49 -17.68
N VAL A 115 -15.29 20.36 -17.37
CA VAL A 115 -15.96 19.08 -17.21
C VAL A 115 -16.03 18.76 -15.73
N GLN A 116 -17.25 18.68 -15.19
CA GLN A 116 -17.47 18.30 -13.81
C GLN A 116 -17.77 16.80 -13.70
N VAL A 117 -16.96 16.08 -12.94
CA VAL A 117 -17.11 14.64 -12.71
C VAL A 117 -17.40 14.42 -11.23
N LYS A 118 -18.54 13.81 -10.91
CA LYS A 118 -18.86 13.37 -9.55
C LYS A 118 -18.67 11.86 -9.43
N VAL A 119 -17.67 11.44 -8.68
CA VAL A 119 -17.47 10.04 -8.32
C VAL A 119 -18.34 9.73 -7.10
N VAL A 120 -19.43 8.99 -7.31
CA VAL A 120 -20.40 8.67 -6.25
C VAL A 120 -19.96 7.45 -5.46
N LYS A 121 -19.95 6.27 -6.09
CA LYS A 121 -19.62 4.98 -5.48
C LYS A 121 -19.21 3.95 -6.53
N CYS A 122 -18.56 2.88 -6.09
CA CYS A 122 -18.43 1.65 -6.87
C CYS A 122 -19.23 0.52 -6.21
N THR A 123 -19.61 -0.49 -6.98
CA THR A 123 -20.36 -1.65 -6.48
C THR A 123 -19.83 -2.93 -7.07
N ASN A 124 -19.78 -3.99 -6.27
CA ASN A 124 -19.37 -5.33 -6.68
C ASN A 124 -18.00 -5.35 -7.38
N LEU A 125 -17.01 -4.64 -6.83
CA LEU A 125 -15.65 -4.71 -7.35
C LEU A 125 -15.13 -6.16 -7.31
N LEU A 126 -14.41 -6.56 -8.36
CA LEU A 126 -13.74 -7.85 -8.37
C LEU A 126 -12.65 -7.85 -7.32
N LYS A 127 -12.58 -8.93 -6.53
CA LYS A 127 -11.43 -9.16 -5.67
C LYS A 127 -10.20 -9.41 -6.54
N SER A 128 -9.26 -8.48 -6.44
CA SER A 128 -7.87 -8.61 -6.89
C SER A 128 -7.16 -9.70 -6.09
N ASP A 129 -7.37 -9.71 -4.77
CA ASP A 129 -6.68 -10.59 -3.83
C ASP A 129 -7.50 -11.79 -3.32
N LEU A 130 -6.82 -12.92 -3.17
CA LEU A 130 -7.33 -14.14 -2.53
C LEU A 130 -7.54 -13.97 -1.02
N ILE A 131 -6.80 -13.07 -0.37
CA ILE A 131 -6.84 -12.77 1.07
C ILE A 131 -6.89 -11.26 1.27
N GLY A 132 -7.96 -10.76 1.87
CA GLY A 132 -8.24 -9.33 2.03
C GLY A 132 -9.47 -8.88 1.24
N LYS A 133 -9.99 -7.68 1.55
CA LYS A 133 -10.89 -6.97 0.65
C LYS A 133 -10.10 -5.79 0.09
N ASN A 134 -10.42 -5.39 -1.14
CA ASN A 134 -9.78 -4.27 -1.82
C ASN A 134 -9.80 -3.00 -0.95
N ASP A 135 -8.75 -2.18 -1.09
CA ASP A 135 -8.64 -0.80 -0.67
C ASP A 135 -8.80 0.12 -1.92
N PRO A 136 -10.00 0.24 -2.52
CA PRO A 136 -10.18 0.93 -3.80
C PRO A 136 -10.05 2.46 -3.71
N TYR A 137 -9.60 3.04 -4.82
CA TYR A 137 -9.68 4.47 -5.14
C TYR A 137 -9.94 4.69 -6.64
N VAL A 138 -10.47 5.86 -7.00
CA VAL A 138 -10.78 6.21 -8.39
C VAL A 138 -9.87 7.31 -8.87
N VAL A 139 -9.31 7.15 -10.07
CA VAL A 139 -8.54 8.17 -10.79
C VAL A 139 -9.37 8.69 -11.95
N VAL A 140 -9.57 10.00 -12.01
CA VAL A 140 -10.25 10.70 -13.10
C VAL A 140 -9.22 11.53 -13.85
N SER A 141 -9.19 11.43 -15.17
CA SER A 141 -8.16 12.09 -15.97
C SER A 141 -8.64 12.54 -17.34
N ILE A 142 -8.10 13.66 -17.82
CA ILE A 142 -8.26 14.14 -19.19
C ILE A 142 -6.91 14.68 -19.67
N GLY A 143 -6.30 14.00 -20.64
CA GLY A 143 -4.92 14.29 -21.05
C GLY A 143 -3.95 14.14 -19.88
N GLU A 144 -3.27 15.23 -19.53
CA GLU A 144 -2.31 15.27 -18.42
C GLU A 144 -2.93 15.58 -17.05
N GLN A 145 -4.15 16.13 -17.02
CA GLN A 145 -4.84 16.41 -15.76
C GLN A 145 -5.31 15.09 -15.13
N LYS A 146 -4.93 14.88 -13.87
CA LYS A 146 -5.29 13.69 -13.09
C LYS A 146 -5.71 14.07 -11.69
N PHE A 147 -6.87 13.56 -11.28
CA PHE A 147 -7.39 13.68 -9.92
C PHE A 147 -7.66 12.29 -9.38
N LYS A 148 -7.53 12.12 -8.06
CA LYS A 148 -7.78 10.85 -7.38
C LYS A 148 -8.65 11.05 -6.15
N THR A 149 -9.50 10.08 -5.87
CA THR A 149 -10.26 10.04 -4.63
C THR A 149 -9.39 9.55 -3.46
N PRO A 150 -9.82 9.74 -2.20
CA PRO A 150 -9.31 8.97 -1.09
C PRO A 150 -9.48 7.47 -1.31
N THR A 151 -8.56 6.69 -0.75
CA THR A 151 -8.68 5.24 -0.67
C THR A 151 -9.65 4.85 0.42
N VAL A 152 -10.65 4.05 0.10
CA VAL A 152 -11.57 3.47 1.09
C VAL A 152 -11.13 2.05 1.38
N ARG A 153 -10.83 1.75 2.65
CA ARG A 153 -10.20 0.47 3.00
C ARG A 153 -11.20 -0.68 3.11
N ASN A 154 -10.76 -1.87 2.73
CA ASN A 154 -11.37 -3.15 3.00
C ASN A 154 -12.85 -3.20 2.56
N THR A 155 -13.13 -2.78 1.32
CA THR A 155 -14.50 -2.76 0.77
C THR A 155 -14.52 -3.01 -0.75
N LEU A 156 -15.54 -3.75 -1.21
CA LEU A 156 -15.85 -3.91 -2.62
C LEU A 156 -16.95 -2.93 -3.10
N ASN A 157 -17.46 -2.12 -2.17
CA ASN A 157 -18.54 -1.15 -2.42
C ASN A 157 -18.16 0.21 -1.79
N PRO A 158 -17.08 0.86 -2.25
CA PRO A 158 -16.66 2.14 -1.72
C PRO A 158 -17.63 3.26 -2.11
N GLU A 159 -17.85 4.20 -1.20
CA GLU A 159 -18.58 5.45 -1.45
C GLU A 159 -17.62 6.63 -1.28
N TYR A 160 -17.59 7.54 -2.26
CA TYR A 160 -16.67 8.67 -2.29
C TYR A 160 -17.41 10.01 -2.22
N ASN A 161 -18.49 10.14 -3.01
CA ASN A 161 -19.27 11.37 -3.16
C ASN A 161 -18.42 12.62 -3.51
N GLU A 162 -17.32 12.42 -4.21
CA GLU A 162 -16.32 13.44 -4.50
C GLU A 162 -16.56 14.07 -5.87
N LYS A 163 -16.29 15.38 -6.00
CA LYS A 163 -16.47 16.14 -7.24
C LYS A 163 -15.13 16.68 -7.72
N PHE A 164 -14.81 16.41 -8.97
CA PHE A 164 -13.65 16.96 -9.68
C PHE A 164 -14.14 17.91 -10.77
N VAL A 165 -13.39 18.97 -11.00
CA VAL A 165 -13.59 19.90 -12.11
C VAL A 165 -12.31 19.86 -12.93
N LEU A 166 -12.42 19.44 -14.19
CA LEU A 166 -11.30 19.35 -15.11
C LEU A 166 -11.46 20.43 -16.18
N ASP A 167 -10.40 21.19 -16.43
CA ASP A 167 -10.41 22.19 -17.50
C ASP A 167 -10.19 21.49 -18.84
N TYR A 168 -11.10 21.66 -19.79
CA TYR A 168 -10.96 21.16 -21.15
C TYR A 168 -10.59 22.30 -22.09
N ASP A 169 -9.46 22.17 -22.78
CA ASP A 169 -9.02 23.11 -23.81
C ASP A 169 -8.51 22.30 -25.02
N PRO A 170 -9.27 22.20 -26.12
CA PRO A 170 -8.89 21.41 -27.29
C PRO A 170 -7.61 21.92 -27.97
N ALA A 171 -7.20 23.17 -27.72
CA ALA A 171 -5.94 23.70 -28.24
C ALA A 171 -4.72 23.26 -27.43
N LYS A 172 -4.92 22.75 -26.20
CA LYS A 172 -3.86 22.31 -25.28
C LYS A 172 -3.92 20.83 -24.96
N ASN A 173 -5.05 20.18 -25.21
CA ASN A 173 -5.31 18.81 -24.82
C ASN A 173 -5.96 18.03 -25.96
N ASP A 174 -5.19 17.13 -26.56
CA ASP A 174 -5.68 16.23 -27.62
C ASP A 174 -6.61 15.12 -27.08
N ALA A 175 -6.71 14.97 -25.74
CA ALA A 175 -7.59 13.99 -25.13
C ALA A 175 -9.05 14.45 -25.21
N LYS A 176 -9.81 13.77 -26.06
CA LYS A 176 -11.23 14.03 -26.31
C LYS A 176 -12.18 13.42 -25.27
N ARG A 177 -11.64 12.60 -24.37
CA ARG A 177 -12.42 11.76 -23.44
C ARG A 177 -11.87 11.83 -22.04
N VAL A 178 -12.77 11.69 -21.08
CA VAL A 178 -12.40 11.53 -19.67
C VAL A 178 -12.17 10.05 -19.41
N LYS A 179 -10.96 9.73 -18.96
CA LYS A 179 -10.61 8.40 -18.51
C LYS A 179 -10.86 8.28 -17.02
N ILE A 180 -11.64 7.27 -16.63
CA ILE A 180 -11.95 6.92 -15.25
C ILE A 180 -11.37 5.52 -14.99
N GLN A 181 -10.53 5.40 -13.96
CA GLN A 181 -9.88 4.14 -13.59
C GLN A 181 -10.13 3.84 -12.12
N VAL A 182 -10.47 2.60 -11.80
CA VAL A 182 -10.59 2.10 -10.43
C VAL A 182 -9.35 1.29 -10.12
N TRP A 183 -8.65 1.65 -9.07
CA TRP A 183 -7.41 1.03 -8.62
C TRP A 183 -7.60 0.45 -7.22
N ASP A 184 -6.86 -0.60 -6.91
CA ASP A 184 -6.74 -1.17 -5.57
C ASP A 184 -5.39 -0.80 -4.95
N ASN A 185 -5.40 -0.21 -3.76
CA ASN A 185 -4.20 0.29 -3.10
C ASN A 185 -3.56 -0.79 -2.22
N ASP A 186 -2.39 -1.26 -2.63
CA ASP A 186 -1.66 -2.30 -1.90
C ASP A 186 -0.49 -1.71 -1.12
N ARG A 187 -0.55 -1.80 0.21
CA ARG A 187 0.50 -1.26 1.09
C ARG A 187 1.89 -1.86 0.87
N PHE A 188 1.97 -3.04 0.27
CA PHE A 188 3.21 -3.81 0.15
C PHE A 188 3.52 -4.24 -1.28
N ARG A 189 2.70 -3.81 -2.25
CA ARG A 189 2.86 -4.13 -3.67
C ARG A 189 2.53 -2.90 -4.50
N LYS A 190 2.61 -3.04 -5.82
CA LYS A 190 2.13 -2.01 -6.74
C LYS A 190 0.61 -2.13 -6.82
N ASP A 191 -0.07 -1.01 -6.79
CA ASP A 191 -1.52 -0.95 -6.96
C ASP A 191 -2.00 -1.65 -8.23
N ASP A 192 -3.06 -2.43 -8.09
CA ASP A 192 -3.66 -3.19 -9.17
C ASP A 192 -4.82 -2.42 -9.82
N LEU A 193 -4.86 -2.41 -11.16
CA LEU A 193 -5.97 -1.83 -11.91
C LEU A 193 -7.16 -2.79 -11.87
N VAL A 194 -8.24 -2.39 -11.20
CA VAL A 194 -9.49 -3.17 -11.11
C VAL A 194 -10.33 -3.01 -12.37
N GLY A 195 -10.37 -1.80 -12.94
CA GLY A 195 -11.11 -1.53 -14.17
C GLY A 195 -10.93 -0.12 -14.69
N GLU A 196 -11.24 0.08 -15.97
CA GLU A 196 -11.17 1.39 -16.63
C GLU A 196 -12.30 1.61 -17.62
N VAL A 197 -12.66 2.87 -17.82
CA VAL A 197 -13.61 3.31 -18.85
C VAL A 197 -13.19 4.69 -19.39
N ASP A 198 -13.33 4.86 -20.70
CA ASP A 198 -13.21 6.15 -21.38
C ASP A 198 -14.62 6.65 -21.71
N VAL A 199 -14.97 7.84 -21.21
CA VAL A 199 -16.23 8.55 -21.44
C VAL A 199 -15.98 9.63 -22.48
#